data_AF-A0A4Q3ADB9-F1
#
_entry.id   AF-A0A4Q3ADB9-F1
#
_cell.length_a   1.000
_cell.length_b   1.000
_cell.length_c   1.000
_cell.angle_alpha   90.00
_cell.angle_beta   90.00
_cell.angle_gamma   90.00
#
_symmetry.space_group_name_H-M   'P 1'
#
loop_
_entity.id
_entity.type
_entity.pdbx_description
1 polymer ?
#
loop_
_entity_poly.entity_id
_entity_poly.type
_entity_poly.pdbx_seq_one_letter_code
_entity_poly.pdbx_strand_id
1 'polypeptide(L)'
;MREEYHEAEGSFYAECARILGTTHTYKGWSGRGPNRWNNRHAGNGRFPGFGTIRMFSPNAIHVSLHHPRVVNRFVKSPEEAFALIR
;
A
#
# COMPACT_ATOMS: atom_id res chain seq x y z
N MET A 1 13.44 -10.57 4.11
CA MET A 1 13.26 -9.64 2.97
C MET A 1 14.37 -8.60 3.09
N ARG A 2 14.95 -8.09 2.00
CA ARG A 2 16.01 -7.07 2.13
C ARG A 2 15.42 -5.80 2.74
N GLU A 3 16.19 -5.12 3.58
CA GLU A 3 15.79 -3.86 4.24
C GLU A 3 15.34 -2.80 3.22
N GLU A 4 16.02 -2.74 2.07
CA GLU A 4 15.68 -1.89 0.91
C GLU A 4 14.22 -2.01 0.48
N TYR A 5 13.63 -3.22 0.53
CA TYR A 5 12.22 -3.39 0.20
C TYR A 5 11.33 -2.72 1.24
N HIS A 6 11.60 -2.91 2.52
CA HIS A 6 10.80 -2.32 3.59
C HIS A 6 10.84 -0.79 3.56
N GLU A 7 11.99 -0.22 3.22
CA GLU A 7 12.13 1.22 3.03
C GLU A 7 11.33 1.73 1.83
N ALA A 8 11.35 1.00 0.70
CA ALA A 8 10.54 1.32 -0.46
C ALA A 8 9.03 1.21 -0.17
N GLU A 9 8.58 0.15 0.51
CA GLU A 9 7.17 0.03 0.92
C GLU A 9 6.75 1.13 1.88
N GLY A 10 7.59 1.44 2.87
CA GLY A 10 7.32 2.48 3.85
C GLY A 10 7.17 3.86 3.19
N SER A 11 8.11 4.20 2.31
CA SER A 11 8.09 5.44 1.53
C SER A 11 6.84 5.55 0.64
N PHE A 12 6.46 4.46 -0.01
CA PHE A 12 5.24 4.38 -0.81
C PHE A 12 3.98 4.68 0.01
N TYR A 13 3.80 4.01 1.15
CA TYR A 13 2.61 4.22 1.97
C TYR A 13 2.56 5.60 2.63
N ALA A 14 3.72 6.14 3.01
CA ALA A 14 3.83 7.50 3.54
C ALA A 14 3.38 8.54 2.50
N GLU A 15 3.78 8.36 1.24
CA GLU A 15 3.36 9.23 0.14
C GLU A 15 1.87 9.11 -0.16
N CYS A 16 1.30 7.90 -0.15
CA CYS A 16 -0.15 7.71 -0.26
C CYS A 16 -0.91 8.42 0.87
N ALA A 17 -0.43 8.32 2.10
CA ALA A 17 -1.03 8.99 3.27
C ALA A 17 -0.98 10.51 3.11
N ARG A 18 0.14 11.04 2.62
CA ARG A 18 0.32 12.46 2.31
C ARG A 18 -0.67 12.96 1.26
N ILE A 19 -0.86 12.23 0.18
CA ILE A 19 -1.80 12.60 -0.90
C ILE A 19 -3.25 12.58 -0.40
N LEU A 20 -3.63 11.54 0.33
CA LEU A 20 -4.99 11.39 0.86
C LEU A 20 -5.27 12.28 2.09
N GLY A 21 -4.25 12.92 2.66
CA GLY A 21 -4.40 13.72 3.89
C GLY A 21 -4.79 12.88 5.11
N THR A 22 -4.31 11.64 5.20
CA THR A 22 -4.61 10.71 6.30
C THR A 22 -3.34 10.20 6.97
N THR A 23 -3.50 9.40 8.02
CA THR A 23 -2.39 8.73 8.71
C THR A 23 -2.36 7.25 8.33
N HIS A 24 -1.15 6.74 8.06
CA HIS A 24 -0.88 5.32 7.87
C HIS A 24 0.32 4.92 8.71
N THR A 25 0.23 3.76 9.37
CA THR A 25 1.34 3.19 10.13
C THR A 25 1.88 1.99 9.38
N TYR A 26 3.04 2.15 8.75
CA TYR A 26 3.76 1.04 8.15
C TYR A 26 4.32 0.11 9.23
N LYS A 27 4.08 -1.18 9.09
CA LYS A 27 4.68 -2.23 9.90
C LYS A 27 5.51 -3.14 9.01
N GLY A 28 6.83 -3.00 9.08
CA GLY A 28 7.75 -3.89 8.40
C GLY A 28 7.50 -5.35 8.77
N TRP A 29 7.83 -6.26 7.87
CA TRP A 29 7.62 -7.68 8.10
C TRP A 29 8.62 -8.20 9.14
N SER A 30 8.15 -8.53 10.34
CA SER A 30 8.99 -9.15 11.37
C SER A 30 8.91 -10.68 11.28
N GLY A 31 9.97 -11.32 10.76
CA GLY A 31 10.14 -12.77 10.81
C GLY A 31 10.34 -13.47 9.46
N ARG A 32 9.92 -14.74 9.36
CA ARG A 32 10.05 -15.56 8.14
C ARG A 32 9.22 -14.95 7.02
N GLY A 33 9.72 -15.01 5.78
CA GLY A 33 9.06 -14.40 4.62
C GLY A 33 7.57 -14.75 4.48
N PRO A 34 6.81 -13.90 3.79
CA PRO A 34 5.37 -14.09 3.63
C PRO A 34 5.05 -15.42 2.92
N ASN A 35 4.05 -16.11 3.44
CA ASN A 35 3.41 -17.32 2.97
C ASN A 35 1.89 -17.09 2.91
N ARG A 36 1.15 -18.07 2.38
CA ARG A 36 -0.31 -17.95 2.18
C ARG A 36 -1.13 -17.67 3.45
N TRP A 37 -0.59 -17.98 4.63
CA TRP A 37 -1.28 -17.87 5.91
C TRP A 37 -0.91 -16.60 6.68
N ASN A 38 0.38 -16.26 6.72
CA ASN A 38 0.85 -15.08 7.45
C ASN A 38 0.57 -13.76 6.68
N ASN A 39 0.44 -13.79 5.34
CA ASN A 39 0.16 -12.59 4.53
C ASN A 39 -1.34 -12.19 4.51
N ARG A 40 -2.17 -12.86 5.33
CA ARG A 40 -3.62 -12.61 5.44
C ARG A 40 -3.95 -11.37 6.27
N HIS A 41 -3.03 -10.91 7.11
CA HIS A 41 -3.18 -9.63 7.80
C HIS A 41 -2.80 -8.50 6.85
N ALA A 42 -3.81 -7.85 6.26
CA ALA A 42 -3.64 -6.68 5.39
C ALA A 42 -3.18 -5.40 6.13
N GLY A 43 -2.51 -5.54 7.29
CA GLY A 43 -2.18 -4.42 8.19
C GLY A 43 -1.59 -3.23 7.46
N ASN A 44 -0.64 -3.48 6.56
CA ASN A 44 -0.14 -2.48 5.62
C ASN A 44 -1.11 -2.32 4.45
N GLY A 45 -1.57 -1.10 4.26
CA GLY A 45 -2.32 -0.68 3.07
C GLY A 45 -3.77 -0.32 3.34
N ARG A 46 -4.24 -0.35 4.60
CA ARG A 46 -5.52 0.23 4.99
C ARG A 46 -5.34 1.72 5.26
N PHE A 47 -6.12 2.54 4.58
CA PHE A 47 -6.15 3.99 4.74
C PHE A 47 -7.49 4.39 5.37
N PRO A 48 -7.50 4.83 6.64
CA PRO A 48 -8.73 5.18 7.36
C PRO A 48 -9.56 6.22 6.60
N GLY A 49 -10.83 5.90 6.31
CA GLY A 49 -11.75 6.78 5.59
C GLY A 49 -11.67 6.74 4.06
N PHE A 50 -10.72 5.99 3.48
CA PHE A 50 -10.50 5.94 2.02
C PHE A 50 -10.66 4.53 1.43
N GLY A 51 -10.17 3.50 2.13
CA GLY A 51 -10.18 2.13 1.64
C GLY A 51 -8.82 1.45 1.78
N THR A 52 -8.40 0.73 0.74
CA THR A 52 -7.13 -0.01 0.74
C THR A 52 -6.28 0.30 -0.48
N ILE A 53 -5.00 0.58 -0.25
CA ILE A 53 -3.95 0.64 -1.27
C ILE A 53 -2.88 -0.34 -0.81
N ARG A 54 -2.62 -1.41 -1.55
CA ARG A 54 -1.69 -2.47 -1.14
C ARG A 54 -0.65 -2.71 -2.22
N MET A 55 0.62 -2.64 -1.83
CA MET A 55 1.74 -3.03 -2.67
C MET A 55 2.08 -4.50 -2.40
N PHE A 56 2.04 -5.33 -3.44
CA PHE A 56 2.50 -6.73 -3.38
C PHE A 56 3.94 -6.86 -3.88
N SER A 57 4.31 -6.03 -4.85
CA SER A 57 5.66 -5.81 -5.37
C SER A 57 5.73 -4.42 -6.01
N PRO A 58 6.92 -3.88 -6.31
CA PRO A 58 7.05 -2.56 -6.96
C PRO A 58 6.27 -2.43 -8.28
N ASN A 59 5.98 -3.56 -8.93
CA ASN A 59 5.23 -3.63 -10.19
C ASN A 59 3.82 -4.24 -10.05
N ALA A 60 3.34 -4.46 -8.83
CA ALA A 60 1.99 -4.98 -8.58
C ALA A 60 1.38 -4.31 -7.36
N ILE A 61 0.57 -3.29 -7.63
CA ILE A 61 -0.12 -2.50 -6.61
C ILE A 61 -1.62 -2.58 -6.86
N HIS A 62 -2.38 -2.83 -5.82
CA HIS A 62 -3.84 -2.82 -5.85
C HIS A 62 -4.37 -1.57 -5.14
N VAL A 63 -5.15 -0.78 -5.87
CA VAL A 63 -5.82 0.43 -5.37
C VAL A 63 -7.31 0.13 -5.33
N SER A 64 -7.89 0.11 -4.14
CA SER A 64 -9.32 -0.11 -3.88
C SER A 64 -9.83 0.95 -2.91
N LEU A 65 -10.27 2.09 -3.45
CA LEU A 65 -10.77 3.23 -2.69
C LEU A 65 -12.28 3.41 -2.91
N HIS A 66 -12.96 3.96 -1.90
CA HIS A 66 -14.37 4.38 -1.98
C HIS A 66 -14.53 5.91 -1.82
N HIS A 67 -13.49 6.60 -1.38
CA HIS A 67 -13.40 8.05 -1.25
C HIS A 67 -12.00 8.51 -1.70
N PRO A 68 -11.83 9.69 -2.35
CA PRO A 68 -12.86 10.62 -2.81
C PRO A 68 -13.70 10.08 -3.99
N ARG A 69 -13.24 9.03 -4.66
CA ARG A 69 -13.95 8.34 -5.75
C ARG A 69 -13.82 6.83 -5.59
N VAL A 70 -14.84 6.10 -6.05
CA VAL A 70 -14.79 4.64 -6.12
C VAL A 70 -13.80 4.23 -7.21
N VAL A 71 -12.70 3.60 -6.81
CA VAL A 71 -11.63 3.10 -7.67
C VAL A 71 -11.30 1.67 -7.24
N ASN A 72 -11.21 0.75 -8.19
CA ASN A 72 -10.72 -0.61 -7.94
C ASN A 72 -9.87 -1.04 -9.14
N ARG A 73 -8.54 -0.92 -9.02
CA ARG A 73 -7.59 -1.16 -10.12
C ARG A 73 -6.28 -1.77 -9.63
N PHE A 74 -5.70 -2.61 -10.48
CA PHE A 74 -4.31 -3.03 -10.37
C PHE A 74 -3.45 -2.14 -11.26
N VAL A 75 -2.34 -1.65 -10.73
CA VAL A 75 -1.37 -0.80 -11.42
C VAL A 75 0.03 -1.39 -11.33
N LYS A 76 0.88 -1.02 -12.29
CA LYS A 76 2.22 -1.60 -12.47
C LYS A 76 3.35 -0.72 -11.95
N SER A 77 3.04 0.42 -11.35
CA SER A 77 4.03 1.29 -10.73
C SER A 77 3.44 2.16 -9.60
N PRO A 78 4.28 2.62 -8.66
CA PRO A 78 3.90 3.60 -7.64
C PRO A 78 3.35 4.89 -8.23
N GLU A 79 3.93 5.38 -9.32
CA GLU A 79 3.56 6.64 -9.97
C GLU A 79 2.13 6.56 -10.53
N GLU A 80 1.76 5.44 -11.13
CA GLU A 80 0.38 5.18 -11.57
C GLU A 80 -0.59 5.15 -10.39
N ALA A 81 -0.19 4.57 -9.26
CA ALA A 81 -0.99 4.57 -8.04
C ALA A 81 -1.20 6.00 -7.51
N PHE A 82 -0.13 6.80 -7.45
CA PHE A 82 -0.21 8.21 -7.03
C PHE A 82 -1.10 9.05 -7.94
N ALA A 83 -1.05 8.82 -9.25
CA ALA A 83 -1.91 9.50 -10.21
C ALA A 83 -3.39 9.13 -10.04
N LEU A 84 -3.70 7.91 -9.60
CA LEU A 84 -5.08 7.46 -9.36
C LEU A 84 -5.72 8.02 -8.09
N ILE A 85 -4.91 8.37 -7.09
CA ILE A 85 -5.39 8.77 -5.75
C ILE A 85 -5.32 10.28 -5.50
N ARG A 86 -4.73 11.05 -6.43
CA ARG A 86 -4.85 12.51 -6.50
C ARG A 86 -6.24 12.90 -7.00
#